data_AF-A0A7V9TUT3-F1
#
_entry.id   AF-A0A7V9TUT3-F1
#
_cell.length_a   1.000
_cell.length_b   1.000
_cell.length_c   1.000
_cell.angle_alpha   90.00
_cell.angle_beta   90.00
_cell.angle_gamma   90.00
#
_symmetry.space_group_name_H-M   'P 1'
#
loop_
_entity.id
_entity.type
_entity.pdbx_description
1 polymer ?
#
loop_
_entity_poly.entity_id
_entity_poly.type
_entity_poly.pdbx_seq_one_letter_code
_entity_poly.pdbx_strand_id
1 'polypeptide(L)'
;MENKLDTQNQQALKNNNARLRRLGMIAAGIGLSSVLAYLLSKVLGAGAGDSKVFADHIVDDRGTDQRKAAKILLNLRDRGFEASDERLSLALGRPLDEVAGWTTGREVIDDDVVMKARGIAMNRGIPVE
;
A
#
# COMPACT_ATOMS: atom_id res chain seq x y z
N MET A 1 -9.74 59.27 -46.79
CA MET A 1 -10.92 59.28 -45.89
C MET A 1 -10.92 57.96 -45.16
N GLU A 2 -10.75 58.04 -43.85
CA GLU A 2 -10.60 56.94 -42.91
C GLU A 2 -11.82 56.02 -42.92
N ASN A 3 -11.63 54.72 -42.71
CA ASN A 3 -12.54 53.99 -41.83
C ASN A 3 -11.97 52.63 -41.40
N LYS A 4 -11.52 52.61 -40.14
CA LYS A 4 -11.93 51.65 -39.11
C LYS A 4 -12.03 50.19 -39.57
N LEU A 5 -10.95 49.44 -39.40
CA LEU A 5 -11.05 48.05 -38.94
C LEU A 5 -9.78 47.54 -38.22
N ASP A 6 -8.81 48.41 -37.98
CA ASP A 6 -7.81 48.29 -36.91
C ASP A 6 -8.45 48.26 -35.50
N THR A 7 -9.77 48.41 -35.41
CA THR A 7 -10.59 48.27 -34.18
C THR A 7 -10.89 46.81 -33.82
N GLN A 8 -10.65 45.84 -34.69
CA GLN A 8 -10.79 44.41 -34.31
C GLN A 8 -9.60 43.89 -33.49
N ASN A 9 -8.45 44.58 -33.53
CA ASN A 9 -7.25 44.19 -32.79
C ASN A 9 -7.25 44.65 -31.31
N GLN A 10 -8.31 45.35 -30.86
CA GLN A 10 -8.46 45.81 -29.46
C GLN A 10 -9.60 45.12 -28.70
N GLN A 11 -10.29 44.15 -29.30
CA GLN A 11 -11.20 43.23 -28.58
C GLN A 11 -10.49 41.94 -28.12
N ALA A 12 -9.18 42.02 -27.95
CA ALA A 12 -8.53 41.24 -26.93
C ALA A 12 -9.14 41.58 -25.55
N LEU A 13 -9.03 40.64 -24.60
CA LEU A 13 -8.96 40.88 -23.16
C LEU A 13 -10.21 40.71 -22.28
N LYS A 14 -11.42 40.40 -22.76
CA LYS A 14 -12.62 40.36 -21.88
C LYS A 14 -13.45 39.07 -21.79
N ASN A 15 -12.94 37.90 -22.20
CA ASN A 15 -13.63 36.63 -21.91
C ASN A 15 -12.66 35.50 -21.57
N ASN A 16 -11.87 35.73 -20.51
CA ASN A 16 -11.31 34.64 -19.72
C ASN A 16 -12.44 33.97 -18.94
N ASN A 17 -12.66 32.67 -19.20
CA ASN A 17 -13.17 31.64 -18.26
C ASN A 17 -14.16 30.68 -18.93
N ALA A 18 -13.67 29.80 -19.80
CA ALA A 18 -14.29 28.49 -19.95
C ALA A 18 -13.30 27.46 -20.54
N ARG A 19 -12.87 26.56 -19.66
CA ARG A 19 -12.68 25.11 -19.95
C ARG A 19 -11.41 24.69 -20.70
N LEU A 20 -10.35 24.57 -19.89
CA LEU A 20 -9.43 23.44 -19.78
C LEU A 20 -9.42 22.38 -20.90
N ARG A 21 -8.25 22.29 -21.55
CA ARG A 21 -7.36 21.11 -21.57
C ARG A 21 -8.04 19.75 -21.76
N ARG A 22 -8.05 19.27 -23.00
CA ARG A 22 -8.05 17.82 -23.31
C ARG A 22 -6.71 17.48 -23.97
N LEU A 23 -5.88 16.79 -23.19
CA LEU A 23 -4.60 16.21 -23.58
C LEU A 23 -4.83 15.06 -24.57
N GLY A 24 -4.28 15.17 -25.77
CA GLY A 24 -4.19 14.08 -26.73
C GLY A 24 -3.03 13.15 -26.36
N MET A 25 -3.35 11.90 -26.01
CA MET A 25 -2.38 10.81 -25.95
C MET A 25 -1.99 10.38 -27.38
N ILE A 26 -0.70 10.25 -27.65
CA ILE A 26 -0.20 9.44 -28.78
C ILE A 26 0.85 8.47 -28.25
N ALA A 27 0.51 7.19 -28.42
CA ALA A 27 1.33 6.02 -28.21
C ALA A 27 2.40 5.87 -29.31
N ALA A 28 3.55 5.28 -28.99
CA ALA A 28 4.24 4.28 -29.81
C ALA A 28 5.62 3.97 -29.21
N GLY A 29 5.79 2.77 -28.69
CA GLY A 29 7.07 2.24 -28.21
C GLY A 29 6.97 0.75 -27.93
N ILE A 30 6.37 -0.01 -28.85
CA ILE A 30 6.38 -1.48 -28.80
C ILE A 30 7.71 -1.91 -29.44
N GLY A 31 8.65 -2.34 -28.62
CA GLY A 31 9.93 -2.83 -29.11
C GLY A 31 10.70 -3.53 -27.99
N LEU A 32 10.58 -4.86 -27.97
CA LEU A 32 11.39 -5.80 -27.20
C LEU A 32 11.20 -5.72 -25.69
N SER A 33 10.40 -6.64 -25.14
CA SER A 33 10.82 -7.67 -24.18
C SER A 33 9.70 -8.01 -23.20
N SER A 34 8.88 -9.02 -23.52
CA SER A 34 7.92 -9.61 -22.58
C SER A 34 8.60 -10.07 -21.29
N VAL A 35 9.87 -10.48 -21.38
CA VAL A 35 10.71 -10.84 -20.23
C VAL A 35 11.13 -9.63 -19.41
N LEU A 36 11.46 -8.47 -20.02
CA LEU A 36 11.72 -7.25 -19.25
C LEU A 36 10.40 -6.71 -18.70
N ALA A 37 9.29 -6.76 -19.42
CA ALA A 37 7.99 -6.38 -18.86
C ALA A 37 7.67 -7.24 -17.62
N TYR A 38 7.95 -8.54 -17.64
CA TYR A 38 7.78 -9.43 -16.48
C TYR A 38 8.78 -9.16 -15.35
N LEU A 39 10.05 -8.92 -15.66
CA LEU A 39 11.08 -8.56 -14.65
C LEU A 39 10.84 -7.17 -14.05
N LEU A 40 10.43 -6.21 -14.88
CA LEU A 40 10.02 -4.87 -14.47
C LEU A 40 8.73 -4.94 -13.65
N SER A 41 7.81 -5.87 -13.97
CA SER A 41 6.64 -6.15 -13.14
C SER A 41 6.99 -6.82 -11.81
N LYS A 42 8.08 -7.58 -11.70
CA LYS A 42 8.52 -8.13 -10.40
C LYS A 42 9.26 -7.10 -9.54
N VAL A 43 9.95 -6.15 -10.16
CA VAL A 43 10.66 -5.05 -9.47
C VAL A 43 9.73 -3.89 -9.11
N LEU A 44 8.68 -3.62 -9.91
CA LEU A 44 7.72 -2.53 -9.66
C LEU A 44 6.33 -3.00 -9.20
N GLY A 45 5.98 -4.27 -9.35
CA GLY A 45 4.59 -4.78 -9.22
C GLY A 45 4.31 -5.64 -8.01
N ALA A 46 5.10 -5.55 -6.94
CA ALA A 46 4.75 -6.12 -5.64
C ALA A 46 3.99 -5.14 -4.72
N GLY A 47 3.27 -4.13 -5.24
CA GLY A 47 2.77 -3.08 -4.35
C GLY A 47 1.69 -2.10 -4.82
N ALA A 48 0.81 -2.40 -5.78
CA ALA A 48 -0.20 -1.39 -6.19
C ALA A 48 -1.61 -1.88 -6.58
N GLY A 49 -1.93 -3.17 -6.45
CA GLY A 49 -3.23 -3.70 -6.90
C GLY A 49 -4.28 -3.92 -5.82
N ASP A 50 -3.90 -4.55 -4.70
CA ASP A 50 -4.87 -5.09 -3.73
C ASP A 50 -4.56 -4.73 -2.26
N SER A 51 -3.43 -4.09 -1.98
CA SER A 51 -3.01 -3.78 -0.60
C SER A 51 -3.90 -2.77 0.11
N LYS A 52 -4.78 -2.07 -0.62
CA LYS A 52 -5.66 -1.04 -0.03
C LYS A 52 -6.94 -1.61 0.57
N VAL A 53 -7.43 -2.75 0.07
CA VAL A 53 -8.70 -3.34 0.53
C VAL A 53 -8.52 -4.06 1.87
N PHE A 54 -7.36 -4.70 2.09
CA PHE A 54 -7.07 -5.39 3.35
C PHE A 54 -6.77 -4.43 4.51
N ALA A 55 -6.18 -3.26 4.21
CA ALA A 55 -5.62 -2.40 5.24
C ALA A 55 -6.67 -1.68 6.11
N ASP A 56 -7.92 -1.59 5.67
CA ASP A 56 -9.02 -0.94 6.39
C ASP A 56 -9.98 -1.96 7.05
N HIS A 57 -9.67 -3.26 6.99
CA HIS A 57 -10.43 -4.29 7.71
C HIS A 57 -9.99 -4.35 9.18
N ILE A 58 -10.96 -4.21 10.07
CA ILE A 58 -10.76 -4.41 11.51
C ILE A 58 -10.66 -5.90 11.78
N VAL A 59 -9.54 -6.28 12.40
CA VAL A 59 -9.13 -7.66 12.67
C VAL A 59 -9.63 -8.13 14.03
N ASP A 60 -9.69 -7.23 15.03
CA ASP A 60 -10.12 -7.57 16.40
C ASP A 60 -11.17 -6.60 16.96
N ASP A 61 -11.85 -7.00 18.05
CA ASP A 61 -12.84 -6.19 18.77
C ASP A 61 -12.26 -4.88 19.36
N ARG A 62 -10.93 -4.72 19.34
CA ARG A 62 -10.22 -3.52 19.82
C ARG A 62 -9.95 -2.52 18.70
N GLY A 63 -10.49 -2.75 17.50
CA GLY A 63 -10.30 -1.86 16.36
C GLY A 63 -8.91 -1.97 15.73
N THR A 64 -8.22 -3.10 15.90
CA THR A 64 -6.91 -3.33 15.29
C THR A 64 -7.09 -3.59 13.80
N ASP A 65 -6.58 -2.71 12.94
CA ASP A 65 -6.53 -2.95 11.50
C ASP A 65 -5.38 -3.90 11.10
N GLN A 66 -5.36 -4.36 9.86
CA GLN A 66 -4.30 -5.27 9.37
C GLN A 66 -2.88 -4.69 9.53
N ARG A 67 -2.72 -3.37 9.37
CA ARG A 67 -1.41 -2.70 9.52
C ARG A 67 -0.94 -2.74 10.97
N LYS A 68 -1.86 -2.52 11.91
CA LYS A 68 -1.60 -2.55 13.34
C LYS A 68 -1.38 -3.98 13.82
N ALA A 69 -2.13 -4.95 13.31
CA ALA A 69 -1.90 -6.37 13.53
C ALA A 69 -0.47 -6.78 13.11
N ALA A 70 -0.04 -6.39 11.91
CA ALA A 70 1.32 -6.67 11.44
C ALA A 70 2.39 -6.01 12.32
N LYS A 71 2.17 -4.77 12.78
CA LYS A 71 3.08 -4.09 13.72
C LYS A 71 3.18 -4.82 15.06
N ILE A 72 2.08 -5.35 15.59
CA ILE A 72 2.08 -6.15 16.83
C ILE A 72 2.95 -7.39 16.64
N LEU A 73 2.78 -8.11 15.52
CA LEU A 73 3.58 -9.29 15.20
C LEU A 73 5.07 -8.97 15.03
N LEU A 74 5.41 -7.91 14.30
CA LEU A 74 6.80 -7.48 14.10
C LEU A 74 7.45 -7.06 15.43
N ASN A 75 6.78 -6.26 16.24
CA ASN A 75 7.29 -5.85 17.55
C ASN A 75 7.49 -7.06 18.47
N LEU A 76 6.55 -8.01 18.43
CA LEU A 76 6.67 -9.25 19.19
C LEU A 76 7.83 -10.13 18.69
N ARG A 77 8.01 -10.25 17.38
CA ARG A 77 9.14 -10.97 16.77
C ARG A 77 10.47 -10.38 17.22
N ASP A 78 10.62 -9.08 17.04
CA ASP A 78 11.90 -8.39 17.23
C ASP A 78 12.30 -8.39 18.70
N ARG A 79 11.33 -8.16 19.61
CA ARG A 79 11.62 -8.04 21.05
C ARG A 79 11.45 -9.32 21.84
N GLY A 80 10.53 -10.19 21.44
CA GLY A 80 10.18 -11.41 22.16
C GLY A 80 10.85 -12.66 21.63
N PHE A 81 11.39 -12.61 20.41
CA PHE A 81 11.89 -13.77 19.67
C PHE A 81 13.18 -13.51 18.88
N GLU A 82 13.95 -12.49 19.27
CA GLU A 82 15.26 -12.15 18.68
C GLU A 82 15.18 -11.97 17.15
N ALA A 83 14.10 -11.37 16.67
CA ALA A 83 13.84 -11.15 15.24
C ALA A 83 13.76 -12.45 14.39
N SER A 84 13.49 -13.62 14.99
CA SER A 84 13.33 -14.89 14.28
C SER A 84 11.86 -15.23 14.02
N ASP A 85 11.51 -15.39 12.75
CA ASP A 85 10.19 -15.86 12.32
C ASP A 85 9.95 -17.31 12.77
N GLU A 86 10.99 -18.15 12.86
CA GLU A 86 10.91 -19.54 13.34
C GLU A 86 10.51 -19.61 14.82
N ARG A 87 11.07 -18.73 15.66
CA ARG A 87 10.71 -18.69 17.07
C ARG A 87 9.33 -18.11 17.30
N LEU A 88 8.95 -17.09 16.51
CA LEU A 88 7.60 -16.56 16.53
C LEU A 88 6.57 -17.62 16.08
N SER A 89 6.87 -18.38 15.02
CA SER A 89 5.98 -19.42 14.50
C SER A 89 5.75 -20.54 15.51
N LEU A 90 6.80 -21.00 16.19
CA LEU A 90 6.70 -21.95 17.31
C LEU A 90 5.83 -21.42 18.45
N ALA A 91 5.98 -20.14 18.81
CA ALA A 91 5.20 -19.55 19.91
C ALA A 91 3.74 -19.31 19.55
N LEU A 92 3.44 -18.96 18.30
CA LEU A 92 2.09 -18.81 17.79
C LEU A 92 1.42 -20.17 17.50
N GLY A 93 2.22 -21.23 17.32
CA GLY A 93 1.74 -22.53 16.85
C GLY A 93 1.23 -22.45 15.43
N ARG A 94 1.93 -21.72 14.56
CA ARG A 94 1.57 -21.45 13.17
C ARG A 94 2.71 -21.87 12.23
N PRO A 95 2.42 -22.24 10.97
CA PRO A 95 3.44 -22.48 9.97
C PRO A 95 4.37 -21.28 9.77
N LEU A 96 5.65 -21.55 9.48
CA LEU A 96 6.62 -20.49 9.20
C LEU A 96 6.22 -19.63 8.00
N ASP A 97 5.68 -20.26 6.96
CA ASP A 97 5.27 -19.57 5.74
C ASP A 97 4.14 -18.56 5.99
N GLU A 98 3.16 -18.91 6.83
CA GLU A 98 2.08 -18.00 7.24
C GLU A 98 2.64 -16.80 8.02
N VAL A 99 3.53 -17.06 8.99
CA VAL A 99 4.18 -15.99 9.78
C VAL A 99 4.97 -15.06 8.87
N ALA A 100 5.73 -15.61 7.91
CA ALA A 100 6.44 -14.81 6.92
C ALA A 100 5.46 -14.05 6.00
N GLY A 101 4.31 -14.64 5.67
CA GLY A 101 3.22 -14.00 4.93
C GLY A 101 2.70 -12.75 5.66
N TRP A 102 2.43 -12.85 6.95
CA TRP A 102 1.94 -11.75 7.78
C TRP A 102 2.98 -10.66 8.00
N THR A 103 4.23 -11.01 8.30
CA THR A 103 5.29 -10.02 8.55
C THR A 103 5.71 -9.28 7.27
N THR A 104 5.51 -9.88 6.10
CA THR A 104 5.74 -9.25 4.79
C THR A 104 4.50 -8.58 4.19
N GLY A 105 3.33 -8.72 4.83
CA GLY A 105 2.06 -8.18 4.34
C GLY A 105 1.53 -8.88 3.08
N ARG A 106 1.99 -10.10 2.79
CA ARG A 106 1.50 -10.94 1.68
C ARG A 106 0.22 -11.70 2.05
N GLU A 107 -0.03 -11.89 3.35
CA GLU A 107 -1.19 -12.61 3.87
C GLU A 107 -1.97 -11.75 4.86
N VAL A 108 -3.26 -12.08 4.99
CA VAL A 108 -4.19 -11.45 5.93
C VAL A 108 -4.00 -12.09 7.30
N ILE A 109 -3.99 -11.26 8.34
CA ILE A 109 -3.87 -11.70 9.72
C ILE A 109 -5.27 -11.90 10.29
N ASP A 110 -5.48 -13.05 10.91
CA ASP A 110 -6.73 -13.39 11.59
C ASP A 110 -6.78 -12.83 13.02
N ASP A 111 -8.00 -12.62 13.53
CA ASP A 111 -8.26 -12.14 14.91
C ASP A 111 -7.55 -12.99 15.97
N ASP A 112 -7.61 -14.32 15.83
CA ASP A 112 -7.07 -15.24 16.83
C ASP A 112 -5.54 -15.13 16.95
N VAL A 113 -4.86 -14.79 15.86
CA VAL A 113 -3.43 -14.51 15.81
C VAL A 113 -3.13 -13.23 16.59
N VAL A 114 -3.91 -12.17 16.40
CA VAL A 114 -3.75 -10.90 17.13
C VAL A 114 -3.99 -11.10 18.62
N MET A 115 -5.07 -11.79 19.00
CA MET A 115 -5.40 -12.10 20.39
C MET A 115 -4.27 -12.91 21.07
N LYS A 116 -3.75 -13.94 20.39
CA LYS A 116 -2.65 -14.76 20.90
C LYS A 116 -1.36 -13.96 21.02
N ALA A 117 -1.00 -13.18 20.01
CA ALA A 117 0.19 -12.33 20.02
C ALA A 117 0.15 -11.34 21.19
N ARG A 118 -1.01 -10.74 21.47
CA ARG A 118 -1.20 -9.86 22.64
C ARG A 118 -1.02 -10.60 23.96
N GLY A 119 -1.60 -11.79 24.11
CA GLY A 119 -1.42 -12.61 25.31
C GLY A 119 0.05 -13.00 25.56
N ILE A 120 0.75 -13.37 24.49
CA ILE A 120 2.18 -13.67 24.51
C ILE A 120 3.01 -12.43 24.89
N ALA A 121 2.70 -11.28 24.31
CA ALA A 121 3.41 -10.03 24.58
C ALA A 121 3.21 -9.60 26.04
N MET A 122 1.99 -9.69 26.56
CA MET A 122 1.67 -9.40 27.96
C MET A 122 2.47 -10.30 28.91
N ASN A 123 2.52 -11.62 28.65
CA ASN A 123 3.28 -12.57 29.47
C ASN A 123 4.80 -12.30 29.46
N ARG A 124 5.31 -11.66 28.40
CA ARG A 124 6.73 -11.30 28.25
C ARG A 124 7.05 -9.85 28.66
N GLY A 125 6.06 -9.07 29.09
CA GLY A 125 6.27 -7.65 29.41
C GLY A 125 6.58 -6.77 28.19
N ILE A 126 6.14 -7.20 27.00
CA ILE A 126 6.32 -6.45 25.75
C ILE A 126 5.08 -5.57 25.52
N PRO A 127 5.23 -4.24 25.42
CA PRO A 127 4.11 -3.36 25.14
C PRO A 127 3.63 -3.56 23.70
N VAL A 128 2.32 -3.74 23.53
CA VAL A 128 1.63 -3.87 22.24
C VAL A 128 0.41 -2.97 22.24
N GLU A 129 0.43 -1.92 21.42
CA GLU A 129 -0.70 -0.99 21.24
C GLU A 129 -1.55 -1.44 20.05
#